data_AF-A0A4S8MXM8-F1
#
_entry.id   AF-A0A4S8MXM8-F1
#
_cell.length_a   1.000
_cell.length_b   1.000
_cell.length_c   1.000
_cell.angle_alpha   90.00
_cell.angle_beta   90.00
_cell.angle_gamma   90.00
#
_symmetry.space_group_name_H-M   'P 1'
#
loop_
_entity.id
_entity.type
_entity.pdbx_description
1 polymer ?
#
loop_
_entity_poly.entity_id
_entity_poly.type
_entity_poly.pdbx_seq_one_letter_code
_entity_poly.pdbx_strand_id
1 'polypeptide(L)'
;MFLARDSNLGPKDALNRLLRAGARLATQPWVDNHWTLILWKLAGLVFLDPEQEGTKQPRWSWEEVYRQLLYRYERELSGGVRPPLRRIVNQDTPASCPMILCVSDITWSRHGTEVELRPELEVTDGWYRLRAEIDLPLERAVRRGLIRVGRKLAIVGARLSCERKDGMEILEAYTSVKLGLSGNSTRLAPWHAKLGFQSSFGMVTMRSLTPDGGLVPVMDLVVQKVYPIAYLEIIIDEEGRRIQEGPRSEADEARCVDIWKQTREAEESRLRLEHEKKITRYLGYADRLEHRCGDRFATDEPPDNIESLYDELEEPEDAGRAISRTSLNEAGWLARYIRTRIERDGESARDEIEKELENICPPRNIRSFRVIVVQDARTERFPANRKAQLTIWDVLHVHLTESRSPGHFEVSNLVPSQKSAWMKHKPDSEIFLVSSKNSRWQKVAANVS
;
A
#
# COMPACT_ATOMS: atom_id res chain seq x y z
N MET A 1 58.12 -9.19 -7.08
CA MET A 1 59.12 -8.46 -6.28
C MET A 1 58.42 -7.25 -5.67
N PHE A 2 57.85 -7.39 -4.47
CA PHE A 2 57.23 -6.28 -3.73
C PHE A 2 58.18 -5.85 -2.61
N LEU A 3 59.20 -5.08 -2.92
CA LEU A 3 60.01 -4.38 -1.92
C LEU A 3 60.53 -3.08 -2.53
N ALA A 4 59.86 -1.95 -2.21
CA ALA A 4 60.50 -0.69 -1.79
C ALA A 4 59.47 0.43 -1.59
N ARG A 5 59.59 1.07 -0.41
CA ARG A 5 59.16 2.43 0.02
C ARG A 5 57.73 2.59 0.56
N ASP A 6 57.68 2.75 1.89
CA ASP A 6 56.74 3.45 2.79
C ASP A 6 55.72 4.41 2.14
N SER A 7 54.88 3.86 1.28
CA SER A 7 53.71 4.51 0.73
C SER A 7 52.61 3.48 0.85
N ASN A 8 51.83 3.58 1.93
CA ASN A 8 50.68 2.72 2.14
C ASN A 8 49.64 3.06 1.08
N LEU A 9 49.75 2.47 -0.11
CA LEU A 9 48.83 2.66 -1.24
C LEU A 9 47.41 2.25 -0.85
N GLY A 10 46.64 3.21 -0.32
CA GLY A 10 45.30 2.99 0.20
C GLY A 10 44.28 4.04 -0.24
N PRO A 11 43.06 3.99 0.32
CA PRO A 11 41.97 4.89 -0.05
C PRO A 11 42.32 6.38 0.07
N LYS A 12 43.09 6.77 1.11
CA LYS A 12 43.52 8.15 1.32
C LYS A 12 44.44 8.65 0.21
N ASP A 13 45.37 7.82 -0.26
CA ASP A 13 46.27 8.17 -1.35
C ASP A 13 45.54 8.23 -2.69
N ALA A 14 44.55 7.35 -2.89
CA ALA A 14 43.68 7.40 -4.06
C ALA A 14 42.87 8.71 -4.09
N LEU A 15 42.33 9.15 -2.94
CA LEU A 15 41.65 10.44 -2.81
C LEU A 15 42.61 11.60 -3.13
N ASN A 16 43.80 11.63 -2.54
CA ASN A 16 44.80 12.67 -2.81
C ASN A 16 45.16 12.74 -4.31
N ARG A 17 45.30 11.59 -4.97
CA ARG A 17 45.57 11.51 -6.42
C ARG A 17 44.37 12.00 -7.24
N LEU A 18 43.13 11.66 -6.86
CA LEU A 18 41.92 12.19 -7.50
C LEU A 18 41.84 13.72 -7.37
N LEU A 19 42.08 14.27 -6.18
CA LEU A 19 42.07 15.71 -5.95
C LEU A 19 43.13 16.45 -6.77
N ARG A 20 44.35 15.89 -6.89
CA ARG A 20 45.41 16.42 -7.76
C ARG A 20 45.02 16.38 -9.24
N ALA A 21 44.22 15.41 -9.66
CA ALA A 21 43.68 15.32 -11.02
C ALA A 21 42.46 16.24 -11.26
N GLY A 22 42.06 17.06 -10.28
CA GLY A 22 40.94 18.00 -10.40
C GLY A 22 39.58 17.44 -9.98
N ALA A 23 39.53 16.22 -9.42
CA ALA A 23 38.29 15.56 -9.01
C ALA A 23 37.75 16.08 -7.66
N ARG A 24 37.38 17.36 -7.60
CA ARG A 24 37.05 18.10 -6.36
C ARG A 24 35.83 17.61 -5.59
N LEU A 25 34.91 16.90 -6.24
CA LEU A 25 33.68 16.39 -5.60
C LEU A 25 33.90 15.07 -4.83
N ALA A 26 35.07 14.44 -4.99
CA ALA A 26 35.36 13.17 -4.33
C ALA A 26 35.57 13.39 -2.83
N THR A 27 34.84 12.65 -2.00
CA THR A 27 34.98 12.67 -0.55
C THR A 27 35.64 11.38 -0.04
N GLN A 28 36.22 11.40 1.16
CA GLN A 28 36.82 10.20 1.75
C GLN A 28 35.80 9.04 1.89
N PRO A 29 34.57 9.25 2.41
CA PRO A 29 33.58 8.18 2.47
C PRO A 29 33.20 7.60 1.09
N TRP A 30 33.15 8.44 0.04
CA TRP A 30 32.88 8.00 -1.33
C TRP A 30 34.01 7.09 -1.86
N VAL A 31 35.27 7.49 -1.63
CA VAL A 31 36.43 6.67 -2.01
C VAL A 31 36.46 5.37 -1.23
N ASP A 32 36.26 5.40 0.09
CA ASP A 32 36.28 4.19 0.93
C ASP A 32 35.23 3.17 0.48
N ASN A 33 34.02 3.63 0.16
CA ASN A 33 32.98 2.76 -0.36
C ASN A 33 33.36 2.12 -1.71
N HIS A 34 33.79 2.90 -2.69
CA HIS A 34 34.08 2.34 -4.01
C HIS A 34 35.38 1.55 -4.07
N TRP A 35 36.37 1.92 -3.25
CA TRP A 35 37.62 1.20 -3.11
C TRP A 35 37.39 -0.27 -2.77
N THR A 36 36.57 -0.54 -1.75
CA THR A 36 36.25 -1.91 -1.33
C THR A 36 35.54 -2.71 -2.42
N LEU A 37 34.56 -2.11 -3.10
CA LEU A 37 33.81 -2.78 -4.17
C LEU A 37 34.67 -3.06 -5.42
N ILE A 38 35.58 -2.13 -5.77
CA ILE A 38 36.51 -2.31 -6.89
C ILE A 38 37.48 -3.44 -6.57
N LEU A 39 38.10 -3.44 -5.38
CA LEU A 39 39.00 -4.51 -4.96
C LEU A 39 38.29 -5.86 -4.91
N TRP A 40 37.07 -5.92 -4.35
CA TRP A 40 36.32 -7.16 -4.30
C TRP A 40 36.03 -7.72 -5.69
N LYS A 41 35.63 -6.86 -6.64
CA LYS A 41 35.42 -7.23 -8.03
C LYS A 41 36.71 -7.73 -8.68
N LEU A 42 37.82 -6.99 -8.54
CA LEU A 42 39.10 -7.35 -9.13
C LEU A 42 39.63 -8.66 -8.56
N ALA A 43 39.54 -8.87 -7.25
CA ALA A 43 39.91 -10.13 -6.60
C ALA A 43 39.13 -11.31 -7.17
N GLY A 44 37.81 -11.14 -7.37
CA GLY A 44 36.97 -12.15 -8.01
C GLY A 44 37.36 -12.45 -9.46
N LEU A 45 37.74 -11.42 -10.24
CA LEU A 45 38.19 -11.58 -11.62
C LEU A 45 39.55 -12.26 -11.72
N VAL A 46 40.47 -11.95 -10.81
CA VAL A 46 41.79 -12.59 -10.70
C VAL A 46 41.62 -14.07 -10.36
N PHE A 47 40.73 -14.39 -9.42
CA PHE A 47 40.45 -15.78 -9.06
C PHE A 47 39.83 -16.57 -10.22
N LEU A 48 38.97 -15.93 -11.01
CA LEU A 48 38.32 -16.56 -12.16
C LEU A 48 39.29 -16.82 -13.32
N ASP A 49 40.25 -15.94 -13.52
CA ASP A 49 41.18 -15.94 -14.65
C ASP A 49 42.57 -15.46 -14.20
N PRO A 50 43.33 -16.34 -13.51
CA PRO A 50 44.64 -15.97 -12.93
C PRO A 50 45.71 -15.71 -13.99
N GLU A 51 45.60 -16.32 -15.18
CA GLU A 51 46.59 -16.20 -16.26
C GLU A 51 46.71 -14.76 -16.76
N GLN A 52 45.61 -13.99 -16.73
CA GLN A 52 45.62 -12.58 -17.09
C GLN A 52 46.61 -11.75 -16.25
N GLU A 53 46.89 -12.13 -15.01
CA GLU A 53 47.78 -11.37 -14.13
C GLU A 53 49.27 -11.51 -14.52
N GLY A 54 49.61 -12.49 -15.36
CA GLY A 54 50.95 -12.62 -15.96
C GLY A 54 51.16 -11.75 -17.20
N THR A 55 50.13 -11.06 -17.68
CA THR A 55 50.20 -10.22 -18.88
C THR A 55 50.79 -8.83 -18.59
N LYS A 56 51.03 -8.03 -19.64
CA LYS A 56 51.51 -6.63 -19.50
C LYS A 56 50.51 -5.70 -18.81
N GLN A 57 49.25 -6.12 -18.64
CA GLN A 57 48.18 -5.33 -18.02
C GLN A 57 47.47 -6.18 -16.96
N PRO A 58 48.10 -6.38 -15.78
CA PRO A 58 47.48 -7.11 -14.67
C PRO A 58 46.28 -6.34 -14.11
N ARG A 59 45.18 -7.05 -13.83
CA ARG A 59 43.97 -6.45 -13.26
C ARG A 59 44.19 -6.12 -11.77
N TRP A 60 45.01 -6.90 -11.07
CA TRP A 60 45.36 -6.69 -9.66
C TRP A 60 46.51 -5.68 -9.50
N SER A 61 46.24 -4.42 -9.84
CA SER A 61 47.23 -3.35 -9.75
C SER A 61 46.64 -2.05 -9.21
N TRP A 62 47.48 -1.24 -8.56
CA TRP A 62 47.11 0.09 -8.06
C TRP A 62 46.57 0.98 -9.19
N GLU A 63 47.21 0.96 -10.36
CA GLU A 63 46.78 1.74 -11.52
C GLU A 63 45.40 1.32 -12.01
N GLU A 64 45.07 0.03 -12.02
CA GLU A 64 43.74 -0.45 -12.41
C GLU A 64 42.65 -0.05 -11.40
N VAL A 65 42.94 -0.13 -10.09
CA VAL A 65 42.02 0.34 -9.04
C VAL A 65 41.77 1.84 -9.20
N TYR A 66 42.83 2.64 -9.35
CA TYR A 66 42.72 4.08 -9.52
C TYR A 66 41.97 4.44 -10.82
N ARG A 67 42.25 3.76 -11.93
CA ARG A 67 41.56 3.96 -13.21
C ARG A 67 40.05 3.74 -13.06
N GLN A 68 39.63 2.70 -12.34
CA GLN A 68 38.22 2.46 -12.08
C GLN A 68 37.60 3.48 -11.12
N LEU A 69 38.33 3.97 -10.12
CA LEU A 69 37.86 5.06 -9.25
C LEU A 69 37.64 6.34 -10.04
N LEU A 70 38.60 6.72 -10.90
CA LEU A 70 38.46 7.87 -11.77
C LEU A 70 37.25 7.72 -12.70
N TYR A 71 37.06 6.55 -13.31
CA TYR A 71 35.86 6.27 -14.11
C TYR A 71 34.56 6.44 -13.32
N ARG A 72 34.50 5.98 -12.07
CA ARG A 72 33.31 6.17 -11.21
C ARG A 72 33.08 7.64 -10.89
N TYR A 73 34.15 8.40 -10.62
CA TYR A 73 34.08 9.84 -10.36
C TYR A 73 33.50 10.58 -11.58
N GLU A 74 34.08 10.35 -12.75
CA GLU A 74 33.66 10.99 -14.00
C GLU A 74 32.20 10.66 -14.32
N ARG A 75 31.80 9.41 -14.14
CA ARG A 75 30.44 8.97 -14.48
C ARG A 75 29.38 9.46 -13.49
N GLU A 76 29.63 9.32 -12.19
CA GLU A 76 28.63 9.61 -11.16
C GLU A 76 28.67 11.07 -10.72
N LEU A 77 29.84 11.55 -10.28
CA LEU A 77 29.94 12.87 -9.64
C LEU A 77 30.07 13.98 -10.68
N SER A 78 30.89 13.79 -11.72
CA SER A 78 31.01 14.77 -12.80
C SER A 78 29.87 14.67 -13.82
N GLY A 79 29.49 13.45 -14.19
CA GLY A 79 28.50 13.18 -15.24
C GLY A 79 27.06 13.05 -14.75
N GLY A 80 26.83 13.02 -13.43
CA GLY A 80 25.49 12.95 -12.83
C GLY A 80 24.74 11.63 -13.05
N VAL A 81 25.39 10.57 -13.55
CA VAL A 81 24.74 9.27 -13.80
C VAL A 81 24.63 8.49 -12.50
N ARG A 82 23.51 8.67 -11.80
CA ARG A 82 23.23 8.06 -10.50
C ARG A 82 22.98 6.53 -10.60
N PRO A 83 23.69 5.71 -9.80
CA PRO A 83 23.45 4.26 -9.71
C PRO A 83 22.06 3.89 -9.15
N PRO A 84 21.58 2.65 -9.39
CA PRO A 84 20.25 2.21 -8.99
C PRO A 84 19.90 2.42 -7.52
N LEU A 85 20.75 1.97 -6.59
CA LEU A 85 20.45 2.14 -5.17
C LEU A 85 20.40 3.62 -4.79
N ARG A 86 21.28 4.46 -5.37
CA ARG A 86 21.28 5.91 -5.11
C ARG A 86 19.98 6.56 -5.60
N ARG A 87 19.51 6.19 -6.79
CA ARG A 87 18.21 6.65 -7.32
C ARG A 87 17.02 6.21 -6.46
N ILE A 88 17.08 5.02 -5.87
CA ILE A 88 16.02 4.51 -5.00
C ILE A 88 16.00 5.27 -3.67
N VAL A 89 17.15 5.42 -3.02
CA VAL A 89 17.25 6.12 -1.73
C VAL A 89 16.92 7.61 -1.87
N ASN A 90 17.33 8.24 -2.98
CA ASN A 90 16.96 9.63 -3.31
C ASN A 90 15.49 9.76 -3.74
N GLN A 91 14.73 8.66 -3.83
CA GLN A 91 13.34 8.61 -4.28
C GLN A 91 13.09 9.09 -5.72
N ASP A 92 14.14 9.17 -6.56
CA ASP A 92 13.99 9.44 -7.99
C ASP A 92 13.36 8.27 -8.75
N THR A 93 13.41 7.06 -8.18
CA THR A 93 12.93 5.83 -8.84
C THR A 93 12.39 4.85 -7.80
N PRO A 94 11.22 4.23 -8.03
CA PRO A 94 10.66 3.26 -7.09
C PRO A 94 11.56 2.04 -6.86
N ALA A 95 11.66 1.60 -5.59
CA ALA A 95 12.31 0.35 -5.23
C ALA A 95 11.64 -0.90 -5.86
N SER A 96 10.40 -0.76 -6.33
CA SER A 96 9.64 -1.85 -6.96
C SER A 96 10.15 -2.22 -8.36
N CYS A 97 10.97 -1.35 -9.00
CA CYS A 97 11.52 -1.61 -10.32
C CYS A 97 12.38 -2.89 -10.35
N PRO A 98 12.33 -3.69 -11.43
CA PRO A 98 13.18 -4.86 -11.59
C PRO A 98 14.67 -4.50 -11.50
N MET A 99 15.43 -5.21 -10.65
CA MET A 99 16.86 -5.00 -10.51
C MET A 99 17.62 -6.28 -10.14
N ILE A 100 18.91 -6.31 -10.43
CA ILE A 100 19.83 -7.36 -9.97
C ILE A 100 20.80 -6.76 -8.96
N LEU A 101 20.82 -7.31 -7.76
CA LEU A 101 21.77 -6.93 -6.70
C LEU A 101 22.65 -8.13 -6.32
N CYS A 102 23.82 -7.87 -5.76
CA CYS A 102 24.71 -8.89 -5.21
C CYS A 102 24.65 -8.84 -3.68
N VAL A 103 24.64 -9.99 -3.02
CA VAL A 103 24.78 -10.05 -1.55
C VAL A 103 26.24 -9.75 -1.19
N SER A 104 26.51 -8.64 -0.50
CA SER A 104 27.84 -8.23 -0.06
C SER A 104 28.18 -8.69 1.35
N ASP A 105 27.19 -8.83 2.23
CA ASP A 105 27.37 -9.33 3.59
C ASP A 105 26.09 -9.98 4.13
N ILE A 106 26.23 -10.78 5.19
CA ILE A 106 25.12 -11.40 5.93
C ILE A 106 25.39 -11.24 7.43
N THR A 107 24.61 -10.38 8.07
CA THR A 107 24.68 -10.15 9.51
C THR A 107 23.61 -10.98 10.22
N TRP A 108 23.89 -11.38 11.47
CA TRP A 108 22.97 -12.18 12.28
C TRP A 108 22.63 -11.39 13.54
N SER A 109 21.39 -10.93 13.65
CA SER A 109 20.92 -10.11 14.77
C SER A 109 19.83 -10.82 15.58
N ARG A 110 19.71 -10.46 16.86
CA ARG A 110 18.54 -10.83 17.67
C ARG A 110 17.48 -9.75 17.51
N HIS A 111 16.27 -10.13 17.13
CA HIS A 111 15.11 -9.23 17.12
C HIS A 111 14.20 -9.56 18.30
N GLY A 112 14.12 -8.67 19.29
CA GLY A 112 13.21 -8.81 20.44
C GLY A 112 13.56 -9.96 21.40
N THR A 113 12.53 -10.64 21.89
CA THR A 113 12.59 -11.76 22.86
C THR A 113 12.77 -13.14 22.21
N GLU A 114 12.92 -13.22 20.89
CA GLU A 114 13.17 -14.50 20.20
C GLU A 114 14.56 -15.06 20.53
N VAL A 115 14.63 -16.38 20.75
CA VAL A 115 15.88 -17.10 21.09
C VAL A 115 16.80 -17.24 19.86
N GLU A 116 16.25 -17.20 18.64
CA GLU A 116 16.99 -17.45 17.40
C GLU A 116 17.47 -16.17 16.70
N LEU A 117 18.69 -16.24 16.16
CA LEU A 117 19.25 -15.17 15.32
C LEU A 117 18.56 -15.15 13.96
N ARG A 118 18.14 -13.96 13.52
CA ARG A 118 17.62 -13.74 12.17
C ARG A 118 18.73 -13.14 11.28
N PRO A 119 18.92 -13.67 10.07
CA PRO A 119 19.84 -13.09 9.10
C PRO A 119 19.26 -11.81 8.48
N GLU A 120 20.07 -10.76 8.45
CA GLU A 120 19.85 -9.53 7.66
C GLU A 120 20.88 -9.51 6.53
N LEU A 121 20.46 -9.10 5.32
CA LEU A 121 21.36 -9.07 4.16
C LEU A 121 21.92 -7.67 3.97
N GLU A 122 23.16 -7.59 3.52
CA GLU A 122 23.67 -6.40 2.85
C GLU A 122 23.73 -6.69 1.34
N VAL A 123 23.17 -5.78 0.54
CA VAL A 123 23.11 -5.92 -0.92
C VAL A 123 23.77 -4.74 -1.62
N THR A 124 24.34 -4.99 -2.79
CA THR A 124 25.01 -3.98 -3.62
C THR A 124 24.58 -4.05 -5.08
N ASP A 125 24.45 -2.88 -5.71
CA ASP A 125 24.32 -2.72 -7.17
C ASP A 125 25.69 -2.63 -7.88
N GLY A 126 26.78 -2.84 -7.13
CA GLY A 126 28.16 -2.67 -7.57
C GLY A 126 28.71 -1.26 -7.38
N TRP A 127 27.86 -0.28 -7.04
CA TRP A 127 28.24 1.10 -6.75
C TRP A 127 28.15 1.41 -5.26
N TYR A 128 27.03 1.06 -4.63
CA TYR A 128 26.77 1.29 -3.22
C TYR A 128 26.24 0.03 -2.54
N ARG A 129 26.17 0.07 -1.21
CA ARG A 129 25.67 -1.02 -0.36
C ARG A 129 24.47 -0.50 0.42
N LEU A 130 23.49 -1.37 0.64
CA LEU A 130 22.31 -1.07 1.44
C LEU A 130 21.89 -2.32 2.22
N ARG A 131 21.35 -2.13 3.42
CA ARG A 131 20.75 -3.23 4.20
C ARG A 131 19.43 -3.66 3.58
N ALA A 132 19.14 -4.95 3.70
CA ALA A 132 17.94 -5.55 3.16
C ALA A 132 17.29 -6.49 4.19
N GLU A 133 16.00 -6.27 4.41
CA GLU A 133 15.15 -7.13 5.23
C GLU A 133 14.56 -8.22 4.34
N ILE A 134 14.48 -9.43 4.89
CA ILE A 134 14.04 -10.60 4.15
C ILE A 134 12.90 -11.30 4.85
N ASP A 135 12.08 -12.01 4.09
CA ASP A 135 10.99 -12.82 4.60
C ASP A 135 11.42 -14.28 4.91
N LEU A 136 10.52 -15.04 5.52
CA LEU A 136 10.78 -16.42 5.98
C LEU A 136 11.31 -17.36 4.87
N PRO A 137 10.85 -17.32 3.61
CA PRO A 137 11.44 -18.14 2.55
C PRO A 137 12.89 -17.78 2.25
N LEU A 138 13.22 -16.48 2.19
CA LEU A 138 14.60 -16.03 1.98
C LEU A 138 15.48 -16.35 3.19
N GLU A 139 14.95 -16.22 4.40
CA GLU A 139 15.62 -16.61 5.65
C GLU A 139 16.02 -18.10 5.62
N ARG A 140 15.09 -18.97 5.20
CA ARG A 140 15.34 -20.40 5.00
C ARG A 140 16.38 -20.65 3.91
N ALA A 141 16.38 -19.86 2.84
CA ALA A 141 17.36 -19.98 1.76
C ALA A 141 18.78 -19.57 2.20
N VAL A 142 18.90 -18.57 3.08
CA VAL A 142 20.17 -18.18 3.73
C VAL A 142 20.66 -19.30 4.64
N ARG A 143 19.81 -19.82 5.54
CA ARG A 143 20.20 -20.92 6.46
C ARG A 143 20.62 -22.20 5.72
N ARG A 144 20.03 -22.47 4.56
CA ARG A 144 20.42 -23.60 3.69
C ARG A 144 21.71 -23.35 2.88
N GLY A 145 22.27 -22.14 2.93
CA GLY A 145 23.45 -21.76 2.16
C GLY A 145 23.19 -21.54 0.66
N LEU A 146 21.92 -21.47 0.23
CA LEU A 146 21.57 -21.14 -1.16
C LEU A 146 21.86 -19.68 -1.47
N ILE A 147 21.48 -18.79 -0.54
CA ILE A 147 21.86 -17.38 -0.54
C ILE A 147 23.10 -17.24 0.36
N ARG A 148 24.19 -16.72 -0.23
CA ARG A 148 25.47 -16.48 0.44
C ARG A 148 26.14 -15.25 -0.18
N VAL A 149 27.12 -14.69 0.52
CA VAL A 149 27.92 -13.57 0.01
C VAL A 149 28.48 -13.88 -1.38
N GLY A 150 28.38 -12.90 -2.30
CA GLY A 150 28.74 -13.00 -3.70
C GLY A 150 27.64 -13.55 -4.63
N ARG A 151 26.50 -14.02 -4.11
CA ARG A 151 25.36 -14.43 -4.96
C ARG A 151 24.59 -13.22 -5.47
N LYS A 152 24.17 -13.30 -6.74
CA LYS A 152 23.32 -12.30 -7.37
C LYS A 152 21.85 -12.68 -7.24
N LEU A 153 21.03 -11.72 -6.90
CA LEU A 153 19.59 -11.82 -6.71
C LEU A 153 18.89 -10.93 -7.75
N ALA A 154 17.98 -11.52 -8.52
CA ALA A 154 17.04 -10.78 -9.36
C ALA A 154 15.76 -10.52 -8.54
N ILE A 155 15.42 -9.25 -8.39
CA ILE A 155 14.44 -8.74 -7.44
C ILE A 155 13.41 -7.89 -8.17
N VAL A 156 12.12 -8.13 -7.93
CA VAL A 156 10.99 -7.28 -8.35
C VAL A 156 10.22 -6.84 -7.13
N GLY A 157 9.58 -5.66 -7.18
CA GLY A 157 8.58 -5.31 -6.18
C GLY A 157 9.15 -5.14 -4.77
N ALA A 158 10.45 -4.84 -4.65
CA ALA A 158 11.04 -4.52 -3.37
C ALA A 158 10.40 -3.27 -2.78
N ARG A 159 10.38 -3.21 -1.44
CA ARG A 159 9.82 -2.08 -0.69
C ARG A 159 10.95 -1.34 -0.02
N LEU A 160 10.84 -0.02 0.04
CA LEU A 160 11.78 0.80 0.80
C LEU A 160 11.17 1.04 2.18
N SER A 161 11.80 0.51 3.23
CA SER A 161 11.48 0.88 4.61
C SER A 161 12.44 2.00 5.03
N CYS A 162 11.87 3.18 5.29
CA CYS A 162 12.58 4.35 5.75
C CYS A 162 11.74 5.03 6.83
N GLU A 163 12.38 5.46 7.92
CA GLU A 163 11.71 6.23 8.98
C GLU A 163 11.39 7.65 8.53
N ARG A 164 12.16 8.20 7.57
CA ARG A 164 11.99 9.54 7.02
C ARG A 164 11.29 9.52 5.67
N LYS A 165 10.46 10.53 5.41
CA LYS A 165 9.69 10.65 4.15
C LYS A 165 10.49 11.23 2.99
N ASP A 166 11.59 11.95 3.26
CA ASP A 166 12.38 12.60 2.21
C ASP A 166 13.53 11.73 1.71
N GLY A 167 14.01 12.01 0.49
CA GLY A 167 15.20 11.39 -0.06
C GLY A 167 16.45 11.71 0.76
N MET A 168 17.39 10.77 0.83
CA MET A 168 18.62 10.90 1.63
C MET A 168 19.86 10.57 0.79
N GLU A 169 21.02 11.07 1.18
CA GLU A 169 22.27 10.65 0.53
C GLU A 169 22.58 9.19 0.87
N ILE A 170 22.96 8.41 -0.16
CA ILE A 170 23.06 6.95 -0.06
C ILE A 170 24.05 6.46 1.00
N LEU A 171 25.15 7.19 1.22
CA LEU A 171 26.14 6.81 2.23
C LEU A 171 25.64 7.02 3.66
N GLU A 172 24.73 7.96 3.87
CA GLU A 172 24.08 8.22 5.17
C GLU A 172 22.89 7.27 5.40
N ALA A 173 22.25 6.84 4.31
CA ALA A 173 21.07 5.97 4.34
C ALA A 173 21.35 4.53 4.82
N TYR A 174 22.61 4.10 4.87
CA TYR A 174 22.98 2.73 5.21
C TYR A 174 22.40 2.23 6.55
N THR A 175 22.25 3.13 7.54
CA THR A 175 21.75 2.79 8.88
C THR A 175 20.24 2.98 9.03
N SER A 176 19.63 3.88 8.25
CA SER A 176 18.24 4.32 8.41
C SER A 176 17.29 3.76 7.36
N VAL A 177 17.81 3.29 6.22
CA VAL A 177 17.03 2.77 5.11
C VAL A 177 17.32 1.30 4.92
N LYS A 178 16.25 0.52 4.78
CA LYS A 178 16.34 -0.89 4.45
C LYS A 178 15.48 -1.22 3.24
N LEU A 179 15.95 -2.19 2.47
CA LEU A 179 15.26 -2.72 1.31
C LEU A 179 14.52 -4.01 1.69
N GLY A 180 13.20 -3.96 1.77
CA GLY A 180 12.35 -5.13 2.02
C GLY A 180 12.25 -6.02 0.78
N LEU A 181 12.79 -7.23 0.87
CA LEU A 181 12.77 -8.25 -0.17
C LEU A 181 11.71 -9.32 0.16
N SER A 182 10.95 -9.73 -0.86
CA SER A 182 9.98 -10.82 -0.75
C SER A 182 10.43 -12.04 -1.56
N GLY A 183 10.31 -13.23 -1.00
CA GLY A 183 10.76 -14.49 -1.58
C GLY A 183 10.06 -14.85 -2.88
N ASN A 184 8.75 -14.62 -3.00
CA ASN A 184 8.02 -14.86 -4.26
C ASN A 184 8.36 -13.84 -5.37
N SER A 185 9.04 -12.75 -5.02
CA SER A 185 9.51 -11.73 -5.95
C SER A 185 11.04 -11.70 -6.11
N THR A 186 11.75 -12.66 -5.52
CA THR A 186 13.22 -12.74 -5.54
C THR A 186 13.67 -14.11 -6.06
N ARG A 187 14.64 -14.12 -6.99
CA ARG A 187 15.23 -15.34 -7.55
C ARG A 187 16.74 -15.22 -7.68
N LEU A 188 17.43 -16.36 -7.69
CA LEU A 188 18.87 -16.37 -7.98
C LEU A 188 19.11 -15.94 -9.44
N ALA A 189 20.03 -15.00 -9.63
CA ALA A 189 20.47 -14.56 -10.94
C ALA A 189 21.74 -15.33 -11.38
N PRO A 190 21.97 -15.49 -12.70
CA PRO A 190 23.22 -16.05 -13.22
C PRO A 190 24.46 -15.28 -12.74
N TRP A 191 25.59 -15.97 -12.62
CA TRP A 191 26.83 -15.37 -12.09
C TRP A 191 27.31 -14.16 -12.92
N HIS A 192 27.12 -14.18 -14.23
CA HIS A 192 27.53 -13.12 -15.16
C HIS A 192 26.49 -12.00 -15.31
N ALA A 193 25.31 -12.12 -14.68
CA ALA A 193 24.24 -11.15 -14.84
C ALA A 193 24.69 -9.75 -14.38
N LYS A 194 24.34 -8.72 -15.16
CA LYS A 194 24.74 -7.33 -14.89
C LYS A 194 23.97 -6.78 -13.69
N LEU A 195 24.68 -6.17 -12.73
CA LEU A 195 24.06 -5.53 -11.58
C LEU A 195 23.33 -4.24 -11.98
N GLY A 196 22.27 -3.93 -11.23
CA GLY A 196 21.44 -2.75 -11.41
C GLY A 196 20.08 -3.01 -12.05
N PHE A 197 19.40 -1.94 -12.47
CA PHE A 197 18.07 -2.00 -13.07
C PHE A 197 18.03 -2.90 -14.31
N GLN A 198 16.92 -3.61 -14.46
CA GLN A 198 16.59 -4.44 -15.61
C GLN A 198 15.28 -3.95 -16.24
N SER A 199 15.07 -4.22 -17.52
CA SER A 199 13.83 -3.87 -18.21
C SER A 199 12.63 -4.65 -17.65
N SER A 200 12.80 -5.96 -17.50
CA SER A 200 11.81 -6.85 -16.90
C SER A 200 12.46 -8.16 -16.49
N PHE A 201 11.77 -8.91 -15.65
CA PHE A 201 12.09 -10.32 -15.43
C PHE A 201 10.95 -11.18 -15.96
N GLY A 202 11.28 -12.42 -16.32
CA GLY A 202 10.28 -13.41 -16.69
C GLY A 202 9.26 -13.66 -15.57
N MET A 203 8.05 -14.02 -15.96
CA MET A 203 6.90 -14.24 -15.08
C MET A 203 7.15 -15.39 -14.08
N VAL A 204 6.46 -15.30 -12.95
CA VAL A 204 6.52 -16.30 -11.87
C VAL A 204 5.46 -17.37 -12.11
N THR A 205 5.81 -18.63 -11.80
CA THR A 205 4.90 -19.78 -11.93
C THR A 205 4.41 -20.21 -10.55
N MET A 206 3.22 -20.83 -10.46
CA MET A 206 2.66 -21.36 -9.21
C MET A 206 3.59 -22.38 -8.53
N ARG A 207 4.45 -23.05 -9.31
CA ARG A 207 5.44 -24.00 -8.80
C ARG A 207 6.50 -23.32 -7.92
N SER A 208 6.91 -22.09 -8.22
CA SER A 208 7.91 -21.37 -7.42
C SER A 208 7.33 -20.69 -6.18
N LEU A 209 6.01 -20.61 -6.06
CA LEU A 209 5.36 -19.87 -4.99
C LEU A 209 5.41 -20.58 -3.64
N THR A 210 5.57 -19.76 -2.61
CA THR A 210 5.49 -20.14 -1.20
C THR A 210 4.41 -19.33 -0.49
N PRO A 211 3.67 -19.94 0.48
CA PRO A 211 2.58 -19.25 1.18
C PRO A 211 3.06 -18.07 2.03
N ASP A 212 4.32 -18.09 2.47
CA ASP A 212 4.95 -17.09 3.32
C ASP A 212 5.87 -16.11 2.57
N GLY A 213 5.97 -16.20 1.23
CA GLY A 213 6.91 -15.42 0.42
C GLY A 213 6.45 -14.05 -0.07
N GLY A 214 5.51 -13.43 0.65
CA GLY A 214 5.05 -12.09 0.34
C GLY A 214 4.43 -11.95 -1.06
N LEU A 215 4.53 -10.74 -1.62
CA LEU A 215 3.91 -10.35 -2.89
C LEU A 215 4.44 -11.21 -4.05
N VAL A 216 3.54 -11.56 -4.97
CA VAL A 216 3.86 -12.20 -6.26
C VAL A 216 3.84 -11.11 -7.34
N PRO A 217 4.92 -10.95 -8.13
CA PRO A 217 5.07 -9.78 -8.99
C PRO A 217 4.17 -9.85 -10.21
N VAL A 218 4.37 -10.83 -11.09
CA VAL A 218 3.62 -11.03 -12.33
C VAL A 218 3.48 -12.52 -12.59
N MET A 219 2.27 -12.96 -12.92
CA MET A 219 1.94 -14.34 -13.28
C MET A 219 1.20 -14.39 -14.62
N ASP A 220 1.41 -15.49 -15.33
CA ASP A 220 0.73 -15.81 -16.58
C ASP A 220 -0.33 -16.88 -16.35
N LEU A 221 -1.61 -16.51 -16.45
CA LEU A 221 -2.71 -17.32 -15.92
C LEU A 221 -3.77 -17.62 -16.99
N VAL A 222 -4.23 -18.86 -17.03
CA VAL A 222 -5.42 -19.29 -17.78
C VAL A 222 -6.56 -19.50 -16.79
N VAL A 223 -7.70 -18.85 -17.05
CA VAL A 223 -8.92 -19.02 -16.25
C VAL A 223 -9.61 -20.32 -16.63
N GLN A 224 -9.74 -21.23 -15.66
CA GLN A 224 -10.45 -22.50 -15.83
C GLN A 224 -11.92 -22.39 -15.44
N LYS A 225 -12.21 -21.70 -14.34
CA LYS A 225 -13.57 -21.60 -13.78
C LYS A 225 -13.78 -20.23 -13.15
N VAL A 226 -14.96 -19.66 -13.35
CA VAL A 226 -15.39 -18.40 -12.74
C VAL A 226 -16.59 -18.71 -11.86
N TYR A 227 -16.50 -18.41 -10.56
CA TYR A 227 -17.63 -18.51 -9.64
C TYR A 227 -18.48 -17.23 -9.69
N PRO A 228 -19.78 -17.29 -9.29
CA PRO A 228 -20.63 -16.11 -9.19
C PRO A 228 -20.06 -15.11 -8.17
N ILE A 229 -20.52 -13.85 -8.27
CA ILE A 229 -20.17 -12.80 -7.30
C ILE A 229 -20.81 -13.14 -5.94
N ALA A 230 -20.05 -12.94 -4.88
CA ALA A 230 -20.52 -13.05 -3.51
C ALA A 230 -20.27 -11.74 -2.76
N TYR A 231 -21.09 -11.48 -1.75
CA TYR A 231 -21.05 -10.26 -0.94
C TYR A 231 -20.75 -10.60 0.52
N LEU A 232 -19.93 -9.77 1.15
CA LEU A 232 -19.63 -9.82 2.58
C LEU A 232 -19.95 -8.47 3.21
N GLU A 233 -20.64 -8.50 4.33
CA GLU A 233 -20.95 -7.31 5.11
C GLU A 233 -20.02 -7.24 6.32
N ILE A 234 -19.38 -6.08 6.51
CA ILE A 234 -18.49 -5.83 7.64
C ILE A 234 -19.27 -4.98 8.65
N ILE A 235 -19.73 -5.60 9.72
CA ILE A 235 -20.44 -4.95 10.81
C ILE A 235 -19.42 -4.59 11.89
N ILE A 236 -19.48 -3.37 12.41
CA ILE A 236 -18.65 -2.94 13.54
C ILE A 236 -19.55 -2.96 14.78
N ASP A 237 -19.19 -3.82 15.72
CA ASP A 237 -19.85 -3.94 17.02
C ASP A 237 -19.65 -2.67 17.86
N GLU A 238 -20.45 -2.46 18.91
CA GLU A 238 -20.33 -1.29 19.81
C GLU A 238 -18.95 -1.23 20.50
N GLU A 239 -18.31 -2.39 20.68
CA GLU A 239 -16.94 -2.54 21.20
C GLU A 239 -15.85 -2.30 20.13
N GLY A 240 -16.22 -1.91 18.90
CA GLY A 240 -15.30 -1.67 17.79
C GLY A 240 -14.78 -2.94 17.10
N ARG A 241 -15.33 -4.11 17.44
CA ARG A 241 -14.95 -5.39 16.83
C ARG A 241 -15.59 -5.54 15.45
N ARG A 242 -14.80 -5.98 14.47
CA ARG A 242 -15.26 -6.21 13.09
C ARG A 242 -15.82 -7.62 12.95
N ILE A 243 -17.12 -7.73 12.78
CA ILE A 243 -17.84 -8.96 12.47
C ILE A 243 -18.03 -9.02 10.95
N GLN A 244 -17.78 -10.18 10.36
CA GLN A 244 -18.00 -10.42 8.93
C GLN A 244 -19.20 -11.34 8.77
N GLU A 245 -20.26 -10.85 8.13
CA GLU A 245 -21.42 -11.65 7.76
C GLU A 245 -21.40 -12.02 6.27
N GLY A 246 -21.85 -13.25 5.98
CA GLY A 246 -21.89 -13.83 4.64
C GLY A 246 -20.97 -15.05 4.52
N PRO A 247 -20.64 -15.48 3.29
CA PRO A 247 -20.92 -14.84 2.00
C PRO A 247 -22.40 -14.97 1.57
N ARG A 248 -22.99 -13.87 1.08
CA ARG A 248 -24.34 -13.82 0.49
C ARG A 248 -24.28 -13.88 -1.04
N SER A 249 -25.29 -14.48 -1.68
CA SER A 249 -25.43 -14.46 -3.14
C SER A 249 -25.94 -13.10 -3.63
N GLU A 250 -25.86 -12.85 -4.94
CA GLU A 250 -26.40 -11.63 -5.56
C GLU A 250 -27.91 -11.45 -5.30
N ALA A 251 -28.69 -12.54 -5.36
CA ALA A 251 -30.12 -12.50 -5.09
C ALA A 251 -30.42 -12.26 -3.59
N ASP A 252 -29.60 -12.78 -2.68
CA ASP A 252 -29.75 -12.53 -1.25
C ASP A 252 -29.41 -11.08 -0.90
N GLU A 253 -28.32 -10.56 -1.46
CA GLU A 253 -27.89 -9.18 -1.21
C GLU A 253 -28.88 -8.17 -1.80
N ALA A 254 -29.45 -8.43 -2.99
CA ALA A 254 -30.52 -7.60 -3.54
C ALA A 254 -31.72 -7.51 -2.59
N ARG A 255 -32.14 -8.65 -2.00
CA ARG A 255 -33.21 -8.68 -1.00
C ARG A 255 -32.86 -7.89 0.25
N CYS A 256 -31.64 -8.01 0.78
CA CYS A 256 -31.18 -7.23 1.92
C CYS A 256 -31.13 -5.73 1.63
N VAL A 257 -30.70 -5.34 0.42
CA VAL A 257 -30.70 -3.95 -0.04
C VAL A 257 -32.13 -3.41 -0.12
N ASP A 258 -33.07 -4.17 -0.66
CA ASP A 258 -34.47 -3.76 -0.77
C ASP A 258 -35.11 -3.59 0.61
N ILE A 259 -34.87 -4.52 1.54
CA ILE A 259 -35.34 -4.41 2.93
C ILE A 259 -34.74 -3.16 3.60
N TRP A 260 -33.43 -2.94 3.48
CA TRP A 260 -32.77 -1.77 4.07
C TRP A 260 -33.31 -0.46 3.48
N LYS A 261 -33.52 -0.40 2.16
CA LYS A 261 -34.14 0.76 1.49
C LYS A 261 -35.56 1.01 1.98
N GLN A 262 -36.39 -0.03 2.06
CA GLN A 262 -37.77 0.09 2.55
C GLN A 262 -37.81 0.59 3.99
N THR A 263 -36.97 0.05 4.87
CA THR A 263 -36.86 0.52 6.26
C THR A 263 -36.39 1.98 6.31
N ARG A 264 -35.36 2.34 5.53
CA ARG A 264 -34.85 3.71 5.48
C ARG A 264 -35.89 4.71 4.97
N GLU A 265 -36.62 4.37 3.91
CA GLU A 265 -37.70 5.19 3.34
C GLU A 265 -38.88 5.34 4.30
N ALA A 266 -39.24 4.27 5.02
CA ALA A 266 -40.30 4.30 6.02
C ALA A 266 -39.93 5.19 7.22
N GLU A 267 -38.70 5.05 7.74
CA GLU A 267 -38.20 5.88 8.85
C GLU A 267 -38.02 7.34 8.42
N GLU A 268 -37.54 7.59 7.20
CA GLU A 268 -37.44 8.96 6.65
C GLU A 268 -38.83 9.60 6.55
N SER A 269 -39.83 8.85 6.08
CA SER A 269 -41.22 9.33 6.01
C SER A 269 -41.79 9.62 7.40
N ARG A 270 -41.45 8.80 8.40
CA ARG A 270 -41.86 9.01 9.80
C ARG A 270 -41.25 10.30 10.38
N LEU A 271 -39.95 10.48 10.24
CA LEU A 271 -39.22 11.66 10.74
C LEU A 271 -39.72 12.94 10.06
N ARG A 272 -39.94 12.92 8.74
CA ARG A 272 -40.53 14.06 8.01
C ARG A 272 -41.90 14.43 8.54
N LEU A 273 -42.76 13.43 8.80
CA LEU A 273 -44.10 13.67 9.35
C LEU A 273 -44.06 14.23 10.78
N GLU A 274 -43.11 13.77 11.60
CA GLU A 274 -42.89 14.30 12.96
C GLU A 274 -42.43 15.76 12.92
N HIS A 275 -41.47 16.10 12.05
CA HIS A 275 -41.06 17.48 11.80
C HIS A 275 -42.22 18.35 11.28
N GLU A 276 -43.01 17.87 10.31
CA GLU A 276 -44.16 18.61 9.78
C GLU A 276 -45.24 18.86 10.83
N LYS A 277 -45.54 17.87 11.69
CA LYS A 277 -46.45 18.03 12.83
C LYS A 277 -45.90 19.05 13.83
N LYS A 278 -44.60 19.02 14.11
CA LYS A 278 -43.93 20.00 14.98
C LYS A 278 -44.10 21.41 14.39
N ILE A 279 -43.80 21.60 13.10
CA ILE A 279 -43.97 22.89 12.40
C ILE A 279 -45.42 23.36 12.45
N THR A 280 -46.39 22.51 12.09
CA THR A 280 -47.82 22.84 12.11
C THR A 280 -48.29 23.25 13.51
N ARG A 281 -47.79 22.57 14.54
CA ARG A 281 -48.09 22.88 15.95
C ARG A 281 -47.55 24.27 16.34
N TYR A 282 -46.29 24.57 16.01
CA TYR A 282 -45.68 25.87 16.31
C TYR A 282 -46.31 27.01 15.50
N LEU A 283 -46.68 26.77 14.23
CA LEU A 283 -47.47 27.74 13.44
C LEU A 283 -48.82 28.03 14.11
N GLY A 284 -49.51 26.98 14.58
CA GLY A 284 -50.76 27.15 15.33
C GLY A 284 -50.57 27.87 16.69
N TYR A 285 -49.37 27.83 17.27
CA TYR A 285 -49.03 28.63 18.47
C TYR A 285 -48.79 30.10 18.07
N ALA A 286 -48.05 30.34 16.99
CA ALA A 286 -47.79 31.67 16.45
C ALA A 286 -49.11 32.40 16.08
N ASP A 287 -50.03 31.72 15.39
CA ASP A 287 -51.31 32.32 15.00
C ASP A 287 -52.17 32.71 16.22
N ARG A 288 -52.16 31.91 17.29
CA ARG A 288 -52.87 32.25 18.55
C ARG A 288 -52.24 33.44 19.28
N LEU A 289 -50.92 33.54 19.24
CA LEU A 289 -50.18 34.66 19.83
C LEU A 289 -50.38 35.95 19.03
N GLU A 290 -50.41 35.89 17.71
CA GLU A 290 -50.71 37.01 16.81
C GLU A 290 -52.14 37.51 16.99
N HIS A 291 -53.12 36.60 17.07
CA HIS A 291 -54.51 36.96 17.32
C HIS A 291 -54.71 37.65 18.68
N ARG A 292 -53.89 37.29 19.68
CA ARG A 292 -53.92 37.89 21.01
C ARG A 292 -53.22 39.27 21.04
N CYS A 293 -52.17 39.46 20.25
CA CYS A 293 -51.42 40.71 20.19
C CYS A 293 -52.24 41.85 19.53
N GLY A 294 -52.96 41.54 18.44
CA GLY A 294 -53.75 42.52 17.69
C GLY A 294 -52.93 43.66 17.06
N ASP A 295 -53.60 44.73 16.62
CA ASP A 295 -53.00 45.85 15.85
C ASP A 295 -52.09 46.81 16.69
N ARG A 296 -51.72 46.42 17.92
CA ARG A 296 -50.96 47.25 18.89
C ARG A 296 -49.53 46.75 19.11
N PHE A 297 -48.91 46.16 18.11
CA PHE A 297 -47.51 45.77 18.17
C PHE A 297 -46.61 46.97 17.86
N ALA A 298 -46.11 47.65 18.89
CA ALA A 298 -45.24 48.82 18.75
C ALA A 298 -44.20 48.87 19.88
N THR A 299 -43.10 48.12 19.72
CA THR A 299 -41.83 48.36 20.42
C THR A 299 -40.65 47.92 19.54
N ASP A 300 -39.50 48.59 19.68
CA ASP A 300 -38.32 48.41 18.80
C ASP A 300 -37.39 47.24 19.21
N GLU A 301 -37.51 46.69 20.43
CA GLU A 301 -36.58 45.66 20.93
C GLU A 301 -37.27 44.41 21.52
N PRO A 302 -36.70 43.21 21.30
CA PRO A 302 -37.21 41.95 21.85
C PRO A 302 -36.99 41.83 23.36
N PRO A 303 -38.00 41.42 24.16
CA PRO A 303 -37.83 41.07 25.57
C PRO A 303 -36.76 39.98 25.85
N ASP A 304 -35.99 40.12 26.93
CA ASP A 304 -34.90 39.19 27.30
C ASP A 304 -35.38 37.77 27.67
N ASN A 305 -36.67 37.58 27.97
CA ASN A 305 -37.26 36.32 28.42
C ASN A 305 -37.88 35.47 27.28
N ILE A 306 -37.76 35.88 26.01
CA ILE A 306 -38.40 35.20 24.88
C ILE A 306 -37.92 33.74 24.71
N GLU A 307 -36.64 33.45 24.94
CA GLU A 307 -36.11 32.10 24.80
C GLU A 307 -36.70 31.15 25.85
N SER A 308 -36.76 31.59 27.13
CA SER A 308 -37.41 30.83 28.19
C SER A 308 -38.90 30.58 27.93
N LEU A 309 -39.59 31.56 27.33
CA LEU A 309 -40.99 31.43 26.94
C LEU A 309 -41.17 30.48 25.75
N TYR A 310 -40.18 30.35 24.87
CA TYR A 310 -40.19 29.39 23.76
C TYR A 310 -39.98 27.95 24.25
N ASP A 311 -39.08 27.75 25.22
CA ASP A 311 -38.82 26.44 25.82
C ASP A 311 -40.08 25.88 26.53
N GLU A 312 -40.85 26.74 27.19
CA GLU A 312 -42.15 26.38 27.79
C GLU A 312 -43.21 25.91 26.76
N LEU A 313 -42.99 26.12 25.45
CA LEU A 313 -43.85 25.65 24.36
C LEU A 313 -43.46 24.27 23.82
N GLU A 314 -42.34 23.69 24.25
CA GLU A 314 -41.88 22.39 23.78
C GLU A 314 -42.85 21.26 24.18
N GLU A 315 -43.34 21.33 25.43
CA GLU A 315 -44.36 20.43 25.97
C GLU A 315 -45.79 20.94 25.69
N PRO A 316 -46.64 20.13 25.03
CA PRO A 316 -47.97 20.57 24.61
C PRO A 316 -48.94 20.83 25.77
N GLU A 317 -48.72 20.21 26.93
CA GLU A 317 -49.56 20.39 28.13
C GLU A 317 -49.35 21.78 28.77
N ASP A 318 -48.12 22.28 28.69
CA ASP A 318 -47.72 23.59 29.23
C ASP A 318 -47.87 24.72 28.23
N ALA A 319 -47.81 24.43 26.94
CA ALA A 319 -47.96 25.43 25.88
C ALA A 319 -49.26 26.23 25.99
N GLY A 320 -50.38 25.58 26.36
CA GLY A 320 -51.65 26.29 26.56
C GLY A 320 -51.62 27.27 27.73
N ARG A 321 -50.93 26.90 28.82
CA ARG A 321 -50.76 27.75 30.02
C ARG A 321 -49.76 28.87 29.76
N ALA A 322 -48.65 28.57 29.10
CA ALA A 322 -47.63 29.54 28.71
C ALA A 322 -48.23 30.62 27.80
N ILE A 323 -48.88 30.22 26.70
CA ILE A 323 -49.57 31.15 25.77
C ILE A 323 -50.59 32.01 26.50
N SER A 324 -51.27 31.49 27.53
CA SER A 324 -52.27 32.22 28.32
C SER A 324 -51.66 33.26 29.28
N ARG A 325 -50.43 33.04 29.76
CA ARG A 325 -49.75 33.91 30.73
C ARG A 325 -48.94 35.03 30.07
N THR A 326 -48.54 34.86 28.81
CA THR A 326 -47.75 35.84 28.06
C THR A 326 -48.43 37.20 27.95
N SER A 327 -47.67 38.28 28.12
CA SER A 327 -48.17 39.66 27.92
C SER A 327 -48.35 39.99 26.43
N LEU A 328 -49.07 41.08 26.14
CA LEU A 328 -49.39 41.48 24.76
C LEU A 328 -48.14 41.76 23.90
N ASN A 329 -47.09 42.33 24.51
CA ASN A 329 -45.85 42.66 23.80
C ASN A 329 -44.99 41.40 23.58
N GLU A 330 -44.88 40.55 24.62
CA GLU A 330 -44.17 39.28 24.53
C GLU A 330 -44.82 38.33 23.51
N ALA A 331 -46.15 38.34 23.37
CA ALA A 331 -46.85 37.48 22.42
C ALA A 331 -46.48 37.76 20.95
N GLY A 332 -46.35 39.04 20.58
CA GLY A 332 -45.96 39.42 19.21
C GLY A 332 -44.50 39.09 18.90
N TRP A 333 -43.60 39.32 19.86
CA TRP A 333 -42.19 38.94 19.72
C TRP A 333 -41.98 37.43 19.72
N LEU A 334 -42.73 36.68 20.53
CA LEU A 334 -42.70 35.22 20.56
C LEU A 334 -43.23 34.62 19.26
N ALA A 335 -44.28 35.18 18.66
CA ALA A 335 -44.76 34.75 17.34
C ALA A 335 -43.73 34.97 16.23
N ARG A 336 -43.06 36.15 16.21
CA ARG A 336 -41.94 36.41 15.29
C ARG A 336 -40.77 35.45 15.54
N TYR A 337 -40.40 35.23 16.79
CA TYR A 337 -39.33 34.31 17.17
C TYR A 337 -39.64 32.88 16.71
N ILE A 338 -40.89 32.40 16.90
CA ILE A 338 -41.34 31.09 16.41
C ILE A 338 -41.21 30.99 14.89
N ARG A 339 -41.67 32.00 14.11
CA ARG A 339 -41.56 31.97 12.65
C ARG A 339 -40.11 31.97 12.18
N THR A 340 -39.27 32.85 12.72
CA THR A 340 -37.82 32.89 12.44
C THR A 340 -37.15 31.57 12.81
N ARG A 341 -37.58 30.94 13.91
CA ARG A 341 -37.05 29.65 14.34
C ARG A 341 -37.48 28.51 13.42
N ILE A 342 -38.74 28.52 12.95
CA ILE A 342 -39.22 27.56 11.94
C ILE A 342 -38.44 27.68 10.63
N GLU A 343 -38.12 28.89 10.18
CA GLU A 343 -37.31 29.10 8.96
C GLU A 343 -35.89 28.52 9.15
N ARG A 344 -35.24 28.83 10.28
CA ARG A 344 -33.90 28.32 10.61
C ARG A 344 -33.85 26.81 10.84
N ASP A 345 -34.82 26.28 11.57
CA ASP A 345 -34.96 24.84 11.80
C ASP A 345 -35.34 24.15 10.49
N GLY A 346 -36.07 24.79 9.58
CA GLY A 346 -36.36 24.27 8.24
C GLY A 346 -35.10 24.12 7.37
N GLU A 347 -34.16 25.07 7.45
CA GLU A 347 -32.85 24.96 6.81
C GLU A 347 -32.01 23.82 7.40
N SER A 348 -32.13 23.56 8.71
CA SER A 348 -31.35 22.54 9.44
C SER A 348 -32.04 21.16 9.49
N ALA A 349 -33.34 21.09 9.25
CA ALA A 349 -34.16 19.88 9.42
C ALA A 349 -33.71 18.75 8.50
N ARG A 350 -33.25 19.08 7.29
CA ARG A 350 -32.72 18.07 6.38
C ARG A 350 -31.49 17.36 6.97
N ASP A 351 -30.57 18.13 7.53
CA ASP A 351 -29.33 17.61 8.12
C ASP A 351 -29.61 16.86 9.44
N GLU A 352 -30.60 17.28 10.21
CA GLU A 352 -31.06 16.59 11.42
C GLU A 352 -31.70 15.24 11.08
N ILE A 353 -32.63 15.23 10.11
CA ILE A 353 -33.25 14.00 9.60
C ILE A 353 -32.17 13.06 9.06
N GLU A 354 -31.18 13.58 8.32
CA GLU A 354 -30.09 12.74 7.80
C GLU A 354 -29.24 12.13 8.93
N LYS A 355 -28.89 12.89 9.97
CA LYS A 355 -28.18 12.37 11.15
C LYS A 355 -28.98 11.32 11.91
N GLU A 356 -30.27 11.54 12.11
CA GLU A 356 -31.14 10.56 12.76
C GLU A 356 -31.29 9.29 11.92
N LEU A 357 -31.40 9.44 10.59
CA LEU A 357 -31.40 8.31 9.67
C LEU A 357 -30.10 7.53 9.71
N GLU A 358 -28.95 8.18 9.84
CA GLU A 358 -27.67 7.48 10.00
C GLU A 358 -27.58 6.71 11.31
N ASN A 359 -28.20 7.21 12.39
CA ASN A 359 -28.25 6.51 13.67
C ASN A 359 -29.23 5.32 13.66
N ILE A 360 -30.40 5.48 13.06
CA ILE A 360 -31.44 4.43 12.99
C ILE A 360 -31.09 3.37 11.93
N CYS A 361 -30.61 3.83 10.78
CA CYS A 361 -30.35 3.01 9.60
C CYS A 361 -28.97 3.31 9.02
N PRO A 362 -27.88 2.90 9.69
CA PRO A 362 -26.52 3.22 9.27
C PRO A 362 -26.21 2.65 7.88
N PRO A 363 -25.31 3.32 7.12
CA PRO A 363 -24.88 2.82 5.82
C PRO A 363 -24.15 1.48 5.97
N ARG A 364 -24.61 0.49 5.21
CA ARG A 364 -24.06 -0.87 5.22
C ARG A 364 -22.67 -0.90 4.56
N ASN A 365 -21.68 -1.47 5.23
CA ASN A 365 -20.32 -1.63 4.70
C ASN A 365 -20.18 -2.98 4.00
N ILE A 366 -20.56 -3.01 2.72
CA ILE A 366 -20.60 -4.22 1.90
C ILE A 366 -19.37 -4.27 0.99
N ARG A 367 -18.75 -5.45 0.88
CA ARG A 367 -17.71 -5.75 -0.10
C ARG A 367 -18.14 -6.88 -1.01
N SER A 368 -17.99 -6.66 -2.32
CA SER A 368 -18.17 -7.71 -3.32
C SER A 368 -16.85 -8.43 -3.58
N PHE A 369 -16.91 -9.73 -3.81
CA PHE A 369 -15.76 -10.50 -4.26
C PHE A 369 -16.18 -11.61 -5.21
N ARG A 370 -15.22 -12.09 -6.01
CA ARG A 370 -15.42 -13.19 -6.96
C ARG A 370 -14.20 -14.08 -6.89
N VAL A 371 -14.45 -15.39 -6.80
CA VAL A 371 -13.37 -16.39 -6.84
C VAL A 371 -13.26 -16.92 -8.25
N ILE A 372 -12.04 -16.98 -8.77
CA ILE A 372 -11.75 -17.65 -10.05
C ILE A 372 -10.73 -18.76 -9.80
N VAL A 373 -10.86 -19.87 -10.54
CA VAL A 373 -9.87 -20.94 -10.56
C VAL A 373 -8.98 -20.73 -11.77
N VAL A 374 -7.69 -20.60 -11.53
CA VAL A 374 -6.68 -20.32 -12.55
C VAL A 374 -5.56 -21.36 -12.51
N GLN A 375 -4.86 -21.50 -13.63
CA GLN A 375 -3.69 -22.37 -13.78
C GLN A 375 -2.58 -21.61 -14.53
N ASP A 376 -1.32 -22.00 -14.32
CA ASP A 376 -0.19 -21.44 -15.08
C ASP A 376 -0.40 -21.66 -16.60
N ALA A 377 -0.32 -20.58 -17.39
CA ALA A 377 -0.36 -20.66 -18.86
C ALA A 377 0.93 -21.30 -19.43
N ARG A 378 2.07 -21.03 -18.78
CA ARG A 378 3.39 -21.47 -19.23
C ARG A 378 3.74 -22.83 -18.67
N THR A 379 3.50 -23.87 -19.45
CA THR A 379 3.75 -25.28 -19.06
C THR A 379 4.95 -25.93 -19.75
N GLU A 380 5.63 -25.20 -20.65
CA GLU A 380 6.74 -25.72 -21.47
C GLU A 380 7.88 -26.34 -20.63
N ARG A 381 8.23 -25.68 -19.51
CA ARG A 381 9.34 -26.12 -18.66
C ARG A 381 8.92 -27.12 -17.59
N PHE A 382 7.68 -27.02 -17.10
CA PHE A 382 7.17 -27.83 -16.01
C PHE A 382 5.65 -28.01 -16.14
N PRO A 383 5.10 -29.18 -15.79
CA PRO A 383 3.66 -29.39 -15.82
C PRO A 383 2.96 -28.50 -14.79
N ALA A 384 1.80 -27.94 -15.16
CA ALA A 384 0.98 -27.12 -14.27
C ALA A 384 0.21 -28.00 -13.26
N ASN A 385 0.93 -28.57 -12.30
CA ASN A 385 0.33 -29.44 -11.29
C ASN A 385 -0.54 -28.69 -10.27
N ARG A 386 -0.39 -27.36 -10.18
CA ARG A 386 -1.12 -26.51 -9.23
C ARG A 386 -2.27 -25.78 -9.91
N LYS A 387 -3.40 -25.72 -9.21
CA LYS A 387 -4.50 -24.79 -9.46
C LYS A 387 -4.47 -23.72 -8.38
N ALA A 388 -4.78 -22.48 -8.73
CA ALA A 388 -4.95 -21.41 -7.75
C ALA A 388 -6.41 -20.96 -7.68
N GLN A 389 -6.93 -20.88 -6.47
CA GLN A 389 -8.15 -20.13 -6.20
C GLN A 389 -7.75 -18.68 -5.96
N LEU A 390 -8.12 -17.81 -6.89
CA LEU A 390 -7.80 -16.39 -6.85
C LEU A 390 -9.06 -15.61 -6.48
N THR A 391 -9.06 -15.04 -5.27
CA THR A 391 -10.12 -14.16 -4.78
C THR A 391 -9.85 -12.74 -5.25
N ILE A 392 -10.79 -12.20 -6.02
CA ILE A 392 -10.79 -10.83 -6.53
C ILE A 392 -11.77 -10.03 -5.69
N TRP A 393 -11.28 -9.00 -5.01
CA TRP A 393 -12.12 -8.07 -4.24
C TRP A 393 -12.57 -6.90 -5.11
N ASP A 394 -13.71 -6.31 -4.77
CA ASP A 394 -14.27 -5.11 -5.41
C ASP A 394 -14.48 -5.28 -6.93
N VAL A 395 -15.01 -6.45 -7.30
CA VAL A 395 -15.11 -6.94 -8.68
C VAL A 395 -15.88 -6.00 -9.59
N LEU A 396 -16.87 -5.28 -9.05
CA LEU A 396 -17.66 -4.29 -9.79
C LEU A 396 -16.79 -3.14 -10.34
N HIS A 397 -15.63 -2.87 -9.75
CA HIS A 397 -14.68 -1.88 -10.23
C HIS A 397 -13.58 -2.47 -11.13
N VAL A 398 -13.44 -3.81 -11.13
CA VAL A 398 -12.49 -4.51 -11.98
C VAL A 398 -13.18 -4.83 -13.30
N HIS A 399 -12.79 -4.13 -14.37
CA HIS A 399 -13.27 -4.39 -15.73
C HIS A 399 -12.69 -5.71 -16.26
N LEU A 400 -13.09 -6.84 -15.68
CA LEU A 400 -12.87 -8.15 -16.24
C LEU A 400 -13.83 -8.25 -17.41
N THR A 401 -13.33 -8.03 -18.64
CA THR A 401 -14.12 -8.28 -19.85
C THR A 401 -14.68 -9.69 -19.77
N GLU A 402 -16.00 -9.78 -19.60
CA GLU A 402 -16.75 -11.03 -19.50
C GLU A 402 -16.67 -11.76 -20.83
N SER A 403 -15.57 -12.48 -21.04
CA SER A 403 -15.45 -13.41 -22.14
C SER A 403 -15.70 -14.80 -21.57
N ARG A 404 -16.76 -15.45 -22.05
CA ARG A 404 -17.18 -16.80 -21.65
C ARG A 404 -16.17 -17.91 -22.01
N SER A 405 -15.10 -17.59 -22.75
CA SER A 405 -13.99 -18.49 -23.05
C SER A 405 -12.92 -18.45 -21.95
N PRO A 406 -12.10 -19.51 -21.77
CA PRO A 406 -10.93 -19.46 -20.89
C PRO A 406 -10.04 -18.29 -21.28
N GLY A 407 -10.12 -17.21 -20.48
CA GLY A 407 -9.36 -16.00 -20.73
C GLY A 407 -7.93 -16.20 -20.26
N HIS A 408 -6.99 -15.80 -21.11
CA HIS A 408 -5.57 -15.76 -20.80
C HIS A 408 -5.25 -14.36 -20.27
N PHE A 409 -4.72 -14.27 -19.05
CA PHE A 409 -4.42 -13.02 -18.38
C PHE A 409 -3.02 -13.01 -17.78
N GLU A 410 -2.35 -11.88 -17.97
CA GLU A 410 -1.20 -11.50 -17.17
C GLU A 410 -1.70 -10.71 -15.96
N VAL A 411 -1.39 -11.21 -14.75
CA VAL A 411 -1.87 -10.62 -13.50
C VAL A 411 -0.69 -10.25 -12.62
N SER A 412 -0.70 -9.02 -12.13
CA SER A 412 0.36 -8.48 -11.27
C SER A 412 -0.08 -8.26 -9.83
N ASN A 413 0.90 -8.19 -8.92
CA ASN A 413 0.74 -7.82 -7.51
C ASN A 413 -0.26 -8.69 -6.74
N LEU A 414 -0.20 -10.01 -6.93
CA LEU A 414 -1.01 -10.98 -6.19
C LEU A 414 -0.40 -11.27 -4.83
N VAL A 415 -1.23 -11.63 -3.84
CA VAL A 415 -0.78 -11.93 -2.48
C VAL A 415 -1.23 -13.34 -2.07
N PRO A 416 -0.34 -14.19 -1.53
CA PRO A 416 -0.72 -15.45 -0.89
C PRO A 416 -1.72 -15.25 0.23
N SER A 417 -2.83 -15.99 0.19
CA SER A 417 -3.85 -16.04 1.24
C SER A 417 -3.94 -17.47 1.80
N GLN A 418 -4.67 -17.64 2.93
CA GLN A 418 -4.94 -18.95 3.54
C GLN A 418 -3.70 -19.86 3.65
N LYS A 419 -2.60 -19.34 4.23
CA LYS A 419 -1.27 -19.98 4.22
C LYS A 419 -1.25 -21.44 4.67
N SER A 420 -2.12 -21.81 5.62
CA SER A 420 -2.25 -23.18 6.15
C SER A 420 -2.93 -24.16 5.20
N ALA A 421 -3.74 -23.68 4.26
CA ALA A 421 -4.51 -24.50 3.32
C ALA A 421 -3.71 -24.87 2.05
N TRP A 422 -2.51 -24.32 1.86
CA TRP A 422 -1.71 -24.55 0.67
C TRP A 422 -1.25 -26.00 0.56
N MET A 423 -1.61 -26.65 -0.56
CA MET A 423 -1.21 -28.02 -0.81
C MET A 423 0.24 -28.14 -1.32
N LYS A 424 0.88 -29.27 -1.02
CA LYS A 424 2.21 -29.62 -1.53
C LYS A 424 2.17 -29.85 -3.05
N HIS A 425 3.32 -29.85 -3.72
CA HIS A 425 3.47 -29.97 -5.18
C HIS A 425 3.08 -31.34 -5.75
N LYS A 426 1.80 -31.71 -5.65
CA LYS A 426 1.21 -32.88 -6.29
C LYS A 426 0.27 -32.44 -7.42
N PRO A 427 -0.06 -33.29 -8.40
CA PRO A 427 -1.13 -33.01 -9.35
C PRO A 427 -2.42 -32.63 -8.61
N ASP A 428 -3.17 -31.68 -9.16
CA ASP A 428 -4.39 -31.11 -8.56
C ASP A 428 -4.21 -30.46 -7.18
N SER A 429 -2.99 -30.01 -6.87
CA SER A 429 -2.76 -29.25 -5.64
C SER A 429 -3.32 -27.84 -5.75
N GLU A 430 -4.02 -27.40 -4.71
CA GLU A 430 -4.61 -26.07 -4.65
C GLU A 430 -3.75 -25.09 -3.84
N ILE A 431 -3.67 -23.86 -4.34
CA ILE A 431 -3.09 -22.71 -3.64
C ILE A 431 -4.08 -21.54 -3.64
N PHE A 432 -3.92 -20.61 -2.72
CA PHE A 432 -4.87 -19.51 -2.53
C PHE A 432 -4.17 -18.17 -2.70
N LEU A 433 -4.69 -17.36 -3.61
CA LEU A 433 -4.18 -16.04 -3.94
C LEU A 433 -5.30 -15.01 -3.81
N VAL A 434 -4.93 -13.77 -3.51
CA VAL A 434 -5.83 -12.62 -3.41
C VAL A 434 -5.28 -11.48 -4.26
N SER A 435 -6.17 -10.78 -4.98
CA SER A 435 -5.81 -9.53 -5.64
C SER A 435 -5.63 -8.40 -4.62
N SER A 436 -4.65 -7.54 -4.84
CA SER A 436 -4.50 -6.29 -4.08
C SER A 436 -5.12 -5.12 -4.84
N LYS A 437 -5.27 -3.96 -4.19
CA LYS A 437 -5.70 -2.72 -4.85
C LYS A 437 -4.77 -2.30 -6.01
N ASN A 438 -3.51 -2.75 -5.96
CA ASN A 438 -2.50 -2.47 -6.98
C ASN A 438 -2.41 -3.58 -8.04
N SER A 439 -3.25 -4.61 -7.97
CA SER A 439 -3.28 -5.67 -8.97
C SER A 439 -3.77 -5.14 -10.30
N ARG A 440 -2.97 -5.34 -11.35
CA ARG A 440 -3.34 -5.04 -12.73
C ARG A 440 -3.57 -6.33 -13.48
N TRP A 441 -4.62 -6.31 -14.30
CA TRP A 441 -5.04 -7.41 -15.16
C TRP A 441 -4.87 -6.99 -16.60
N GLN A 442 -4.09 -7.74 -17.37
CA GLN A 442 -3.91 -7.51 -18.79
C GLN A 442 -4.34 -8.78 -19.53
N LYS A 443 -5.35 -8.65 -20.41
CA LYS A 443 -5.77 -9.75 -21.27
C LYS A 443 -4.68 -9.98 -22.31
N VAL A 444 -4.19 -11.21 -22.37
CA VAL A 444 -3.25 -11.63 -23.40
C VAL A 444 -4.09 -12.24 -24.53
N ALA A 445 -3.87 -11.80 -25.77
CA ALA A 445 -4.47 -12.46 -26.90
C ALA A 445 -3.94 -13.90 -26.92
N ALA A 446 -4.84 -14.88 -26.94
CA ALA A 446 -4.43 -16.26 -27.11
C ALA A 446 -3.71 -16.35 -28.46
N ASN A 447 -2.38 -16.39 -28.44
CA ASN A 447 -1.64 -16.75 -29.62
C ASN A 447 -2.04 -18.19 -29.93
N VAL A 448 -2.80 -18.35 -31.01
CA VAL A 448 -3.05 -19.63 -31.63
C VAL A 448 -1.69 -20.15 -32.06
N SER A 449 -1.08 -20.99 -31.24
CA SER A 449 0.08 -21.79 -31.61
C SER A 449 -0.36 -23.22 -31.86
#